data_AF-A0A5J4R9A2-F1
#
_entry.id   AF-A0A5J4R9A2-F1
#
_cell.length_a   1.000
_cell.length_b   1.000
_cell.length_c   1.000
_cell.angle_alpha   90.00
_cell.angle_beta   90.00
_cell.angle_gamma   90.00
#
_symmetry.space_group_name_H-M   'P 1'
#
loop_
_entity.id
_entity.type
_entity.pdbx_description
1 polymer ?
#
loop_
_entity_poly.entity_id
_entity_poly.type
_entity_poly.pdbx_seq_one_letter_code
_entity_poly.pdbx_strand_id
1 'polypeptide(L)' 'MIQKYGKSLFIGIDFSKDKFDVSVIHPTHVGACVYHCFDNTKEGCKELLKWVRTQAGCPPTE' A
#
# COMPACT_ATOMS: atom_id res chain seq x y z
N MET A 1 -10.69 -27.51 6.54
CA MET A 1 -10.31 -26.67 5.39
C MET A 1 -10.05 -25.26 5.90
N ILE A 2 -8.80 -24.81 5.94
CA ILE A 2 -8.47 -23.45 6.41
C ILE A 2 -8.61 -22.52 5.19
N GLN A 3 -9.60 -21.63 5.23
CA GLN A 3 -9.78 -20.59 4.22
C GLN A 3 -8.53 -19.71 4.17
N LYS A 4 -7.78 -19.82 3.08
CA LYS A 4 -6.63 -18.97 2.74
C LYS A 4 -7.15 -17.64 2.18
N TYR A 5 -7.88 -16.85 2.98
CA TYR A 5 -8.16 -15.47 2.58
C TYR A 5 -6.84 -14.71 2.68
N GLY A 6 -6.24 -14.40 1.54
CA GLY A 6 -5.21 -13.36 1.50
C GLY A 6 -5.82 -12.13 2.16
N LYS A 7 -5.17 -11.61 3.22
CA LYS A 7 -5.64 -10.44 3.96
C LYS A 7 -5.91 -9.33 2.95
N SER A 8 -7.18 -9.05 2.67
CA SER A 8 -7.55 -8.03 1.71
C SER A 8 -7.05 -6.68 2.21
N LEU A 9 -6.47 -5.88 1.33
CA LEU A 9 -6.11 -4.49 1.60
C LEU A 9 -6.94 -3.60 0.68
N PHE A 10 -7.42 -2.49 1.22
CA PHE A 10 -7.96 -1.41 0.41
C PHE A 10 -6.90 -0.33 0.25
N ILE A 11 -6.65 0.09 -0.98
CA ILE A 11 -5.63 1.09 -1.31
C ILE A 11 -6.33 2.24 -2.04
N GLY A 12 -6.27 3.43 -1.47
CA GLY A 12 -6.65 4.68 -2.14
C GLY A 12 -5.39 5.38 -2.65
N ILE A 13 -5.41 5.85 -3.90
CA ILE A 13 -4.32 6.62 -4.48
C ILE A 13 -4.88 7.90 -5.08
N ASP A 14 -4.35 9.05 -4.65
CA ASP A 14 -4.61 10.37 -5.22
C ASP A 14 -3.36 10.87 -5.95
N PHE A 15 -3.52 11.31 -7.20
CA PHE A 15 -2.42 11.66 -8.08
C PHE A 15 -2.37 13.17 -8.31
N SER A 16 -1.17 13.74 -8.14
CA SER A 16 -0.83 15.09 -8.58
C SER A 16 0.25 15.04 -9.66
N LYS A 17 0.66 16.22 -10.16
CA LYS A 17 1.68 16.30 -11.21
C LYS A 17 3.01 15.68 -10.76
N ASP A 18 3.47 16.01 -9.56
CA ASP A 18 4.82 15.68 -9.09
C ASP A 18 4.83 14.60 -8.00
N LYS A 19 3.69 14.32 -7.37
CA LYS A 19 3.55 13.40 -6.24
C LYS A 19 2.28 12.56 -6.36
N PHE A 20 2.22 11.45 -5.63
CA PHE A 20 0.95 10.76 -5.36
C PHE A 20 0.85 10.31 -3.90
N ASP A 21 -0.35 10.44 -3.38
CA ASP A 21 -0.73 10.19 -1.99
C ASP A 21 -1.40 8.83 -1.90
N VAL A 22 -0.90 7.96 -1.02
CA VAL A 22 -1.40 6.58 -0.89
C VAL A 22 -1.88 6.32 0.52
N SER A 23 -3.11 5.83 0.64
CA SER A 23 -3.73 5.40 1.88
C SER A 23 -4.05 3.91 1.83
N VAL A 24 -3.69 3.17 2.89
CA VAL A 24 -3.98 1.75 3.04
C VAL A 24 -4.89 1.54 4.23
N ILE A 25 -6.00 0.83 4.01
CA ILE A 25 -6.98 0.48 5.05
C ILE A 25 -7.01 -1.04 5.20
N HIS A 26 -6.86 -1.49 6.44
CA HIS A 26 -7.00 -2.89 6.82
C HIS A 26 -8.45 -3.19 7.21
N PRO A 27 -9.15 -4.14 6.55
CA PRO A 27 -10.53 -4.48 6.86
C PRO A 27 -10.75 -4.93 8.30
N THR A 28 -9.73 -5.55 8.91
CA THR A 28 -9.77 -6.06 10.28
C THR A 28 -9.45 -4.99 11.33
N HIS A 29 -8.98 -3.81 10.91
CA HIS A 29 -8.65 -2.69 11.80
C HIS A 29 -9.37 -1.44 11.29
N VAL A 30 -10.70 -1.45 11.42
CA VAL A 30 -11.55 -0.31 11.08
C VAL A 30 -11.14 0.88 11.95
N GLY A 31 -10.48 1.88 11.35
CA GLY A 31 -9.94 3.07 12.02
C GLY A 31 -8.42 3.24 11.89
N ALA A 32 -7.68 2.20 11.49
CA ALA A 32 -6.25 2.31 11.19
C ALA A 32 -6.05 2.56 9.68
N CYS A 33 -5.74 3.80 9.31
CA CYS A 33 -5.32 4.18 7.97
C CYS A 33 -3.82 4.47 8.00
N VAL A 34 -3.04 3.79 7.15
CA VAL A 34 -1.62 4.09 6.96
C VAL A 34 -1.48 4.92 5.70
N TYR A 35 -0.76 6.03 5.79
CA TYR A 35 -0.59 6.98 4.69
C TYR A 35 0.89 7.17 4.35
N HIS A 36 1.18 7.36 3.06
CA HIS A 36 2.48 7.81 2.57
C HIS A 36 2.34 8.61 1.28
N CYS A 37 3.25 9.56 1.05
CA CYS A 37 3.33 10.34 -0.17
C CYS A 37 4.61 9.95 -0.93
N PHE A 38 4.51 9.72 -2.23
CA PHE A 38 5.64 9.33 -3.07
C PHE A 38 5.82 10.29 -4.23
N ASP A 39 7.00 10.25 -4.82
CA ASP A 39 7.30 10.99 -6.05
C ASP A 39 6.58 10.36 -7.24
N ASN A 40 6.00 11.19 -8.11
CA ASN A 40 5.40 10.74 -9.37
C ASN A 40 6.50 10.47 -10.43
N THR A 41 7.41 9.58 -10.06
CA THR A 41 8.55 9.12 -10.87
C THR A 41 8.53 7.60 -10.92
N LYS A 42 9.34 7.01 -11.79
CA LYS A 42 9.48 5.55 -11.87
C LYS A 42 10.02 4.98 -10.55
N GLU A 43 10.91 5.71 -9.90
CA GLU A 43 11.53 5.36 -8.63
C GLU A 43 10.51 5.42 -7.49
N GLY A 44 9.70 6.48 -7.40
CA GLY A 44 8.62 6.58 -6.42
C GLY A 44 7.56 5.48 -6.58
N CYS A 45 7.27 5.06 -7.82
CA CYS A 45 6.41 3.89 -8.06
C CYS A 45 7.02 2.57 -7.55
N LYS A 46 8.35 2.36 -7.69
CA LYS A 46 9.03 1.19 -7.10
C LYS A 46 8.98 1.22 -5.57
N GLU A 47 9.16 2.39 -4.97
CA GLU A 47 9.07 2.58 -3.52
C GLU A 47 7.66 2.31 -3.00
N LEU A 48 6.62 2.79 -3.71
CA LEU A 48 5.23 2.46 -3.45
C LEU A 48 5.02 0.95 -3.42
N LEU A 49 5.47 0.22 -4.44
CA LEU A 49 5.29 -1.23 -4.51
C LEU A 49 5.98 -1.96 -3.36
N LYS A 50 7.21 -1.53 -2.99
CA LYS A 50 7.91 -2.07 -1.83
C LYS A 50 7.13 -1.80 -0.54
N TRP A 51 6.66 -0.57 -0.37
CA TRP A 51 5.90 -0.16 0.80
C TRP A 51 4.57 -0.91 0.94
N VAL A 52 3.77 -1.03 -0.11
CA VAL A 52 2.49 -1.78 -0.10
C VAL A 52 2.70 -3.24 0.28
N ARG A 53 3.78 -3.88 -0.16
CA ARG A 53 4.11 -5.26 0.23
C ARG A 53 4.31 -5.39 1.73
N THR A 54 4.99 -4.43 2.36
CA THR A 54 5.15 -4.42 3.83
C THR A 54 3.81 -4.31 4.55
N GLN A 55 2.86 -3.54 4.01
CA GLN A 55 1.50 -3.44 4.58
C GLN A 55 0.72 -4.74 4.40
N ALA A 56 0.96 -5.49 3.31
CA ALA A 56 0.34 -6.80 3.08
C ALA A 56 0.89 -7.92 3.98
N GLY A 57 1.92 -7.64 4.79
CA GLY A 57 2.66 -8.66 5.52
C GLY A 57 3.49 -9.57 4.59
N CYS A 58 3.79 -9.10 3.38
CA CYS A 58 4.70 -9.76 2.45
C CYS A 58 6.10 -9.16 2.60
N PRO A 59 7.15 -9.97 2.77
CA PRO A 59 8.52 -9.45 2.78
C PRO A 59 8.85 -8.78 1.42
N PRO A 60 9.64 -7.70 1.40
CA PRO A 60 10.12 -7.12 0.15
C PRO A 60 10.90 -8.16 -0.65
N THR A 61 10.59 -8.34 -1.93
CA THR A 61 11.48 -9.09 -2.84
C THR A 61 12.62 -8.18 -3.30
N GLU A 62 13.85 -8.71 -3.18
CA GLU A 62 15.10 -8.10 -3.66
C GLU A 62 15.07 -7.82 -5.16
#